data_AF-A0A8B6F6J9-F1
#
_entry.id   AF-A0A8B6F6J9-F1
#
_cell.length_a   1.000
_cell.length_b   1.000
_cell.length_c   1.000
_cell.angle_alpha   90.00
_cell.angle_beta   90.00
_cell.angle_gamma   90.00
#
_symmetry.space_group_name_H-M   'P 1'
#
loop_
_entity.id
_entity.type
_entity.pdbx_description
1 polymer ?
#
loop_
_entity_poly.entity_id
_entity_poly.type
_entity_poly.pdbx_seq_one_letter_code
_entity_poly.pdbx_strand_id
1 'polypeptide(L)'
;MWPGDILAIQKLTKDLPKGGKPFIYHEVIDQNDSAIKVNEYYPNGRVTEFRFCQKIAQGARYFGELGGVYDPGWGMADSDHVFVFVDNHDNQ
;
A
#
# COMPACT_ATOMS: atom_id res chain seq x y z
N MET A 1 11.73 4.40 -5.38
CA MET A 1 13.04 4.92 -4.91
C MET A 1 13.67 3.85 -4.03
N TRP A 2 15.00 3.85 -3.83
CA TRP A 2 15.60 2.87 -2.92
C TRP A 2 15.04 3.02 -1.50
N PRO A 3 14.60 1.94 -0.83
CA PRO A 3 14.06 2.00 0.53
C PRO A 3 15.00 2.70 1.54
N GLY A 4 16.31 2.54 1.37
CA GLY A 4 17.33 3.22 2.18
C GLY A 4 17.31 4.75 2.04
N ASP A 5 17.15 5.26 0.82
CA ASP A 5 17.09 6.70 0.56
C ASP A 5 15.81 7.31 1.13
N ILE A 6 14.68 6.61 0.99
CA ILE A 6 13.41 7.00 1.62
C ILE A 6 13.59 7.13 3.13
N LEU A 7 14.20 6.12 3.77
CA LEU A 7 14.43 6.13 5.21
C LEU A 7 15.34 7.29 5.64
N ALA A 8 16.37 7.61 4.84
CA ALA A 8 17.24 8.75 5.09
C ALA A 8 16.47 10.08 5.04
N ILE A 9 15.59 10.26 4.05
CA ILE A 9 14.73 11.45 3.92
C ILE A 9 13.76 11.55 5.11
N GLN A 10 13.12 10.45 5.49
CA GLN A 10 12.17 10.41 6.61
C GLN A 10 12.81 10.80 7.94
N LYS A 11 14.07 10.44 8.17
CA LYS A 11 14.83 10.83 9.38
C LYS A 11 15.04 12.35 9.50
N LEU A 12 14.90 13.10 8.41
CA LEU A 12 14.98 14.57 8.41
C LEU A 12 13.64 15.24 8.76
N THR A 13 12.55 14.48 8.85
CA THR A 13 11.25 15.02 9.24
C THR A 13 11.23 15.39 10.72
N LYS A 14 10.60 16.53 11.02
CA LYS A 14 10.35 16.95 12.40
C LYS A 14 9.16 16.19 12.97
N ASP A 15 9.12 16.13 14.30
CA ASP A 15 7.93 15.68 15.01
C ASP A 15 6.75 16.63 14.74
N LEU A 16 5.53 16.12 14.90
CA LEU A 16 4.31 16.90 14.75
C LEU A 16 4.22 17.98 15.85
N PRO A 17 3.46 19.07 15.64
CA PRO A 17 3.38 20.18 16.59
C PRO A 17 2.93 19.80 18.01
N LYS A 18 2.25 18.67 18.18
CA LYS A 18 1.79 18.13 19.48
C LYS A 18 2.59 16.92 19.95
N GLY A 19 3.76 16.68 19.35
CA GLY A 19 4.56 15.46 19.54
C GLY A 19 4.12 14.31 18.64
N GLY A 20 4.98 13.30 18.55
CA GLY A 20 4.79 12.13 17.68
C GLY A 20 5.39 12.29 16.29
N LYS A 21 5.59 11.17 15.60
CA LYS A 21 6.11 11.12 14.22
C LYS A 21 4.98 11.34 13.21
N PRO A 22 5.27 11.90 12.03
CA PRO A 22 4.30 11.95 10.94
C PRO A 22 3.86 10.53 10.54
N PHE A 23 2.58 10.38 10.20
CA PHE A 23 2.09 9.18 9.55
C PHE A 23 2.59 9.15 8.11
N ILE A 24 3.23 8.06 7.72
CA ILE A 24 3.82 7.91 6.39
C ILE A 24 3.25 6.67 5.73
N TYR A 25 2.78 6.87 4.50
CA TYR A 25 2.51 5.81 3.56
C TYR A 25 3.19 6.14 2.22
N HIS A 26 3.53 5.11 1.45
CA HIS A 26 4.14 5.24 0.14
C HIS A 26 3.25 4.62 -0.92
N GLU A 27 3.17 5.31 -2.05
CA GLU A 27 2.65 4.72 -3.25
C GLU A 27 3.68 3.74 -3.83
N VAL A 28 3.34 2.46 -3.76
CA VAL A 28 4.07 1.35 -4.35
C VAL A 28 3.08 0.56 -5.19
N ILE A 29 3.22 0.67 -6.52
CA ILE A 29 2.36 -0.05 -7.47
C ILE A 29 2.91 -1.47 -7.63
N ASP A 30 2.43 -2.39 -6.79
CA ASP A 30 2.63 -3.83 -6.96
C ASP A 30 1.28 -4.46 -7.32
N GLN A 31 1.12 -4.81 -8.59
CA GLN A 31 -0.05 -5.52 -9.09
C GLN A 31 0.26 -6.99 -9.36
N ASN A 32 1.31 -7.53 -8.74
CA ASN A 32 1.92 -8.82 -9.05
C ASN A 32 2.45 -8.95 -10.50
N ASP A 33 2.77 -7.83 -11.13
CA ASP A 33 3.19 -7.72 -12.54
C ASP A 33 4.65 -7.28 -12.73
N SER A 34 5.32 -6.83 -11.65
CA SER A 34 6.69 -6.33 -11.69
C SER A 34 7.59 -6.96 -10.62
N ALA A 35 8.89 -6.68 -10.72
CA ALA A 35 9.89 -7.14 -9.76
C ALA A 35 9.84 -6.41 -8.40
N ILE A 36 9.25 -5.20 -8.36
CA ILE A 36 9.12 -4.41 -7.15
C ILE A 36 7.96 -4.94 -6.33
N LYS A 37 8.20 -5.19 -5.03
CA LYS A 37 7.21 -5.72 -4.09
C LYS A 37 6.99 -4.78 -2.93
N VAL A 38 5.75 -4.73 -2.44
CA VAL A 38 5.37 -3.86 -1.32
C VAL A 38 6.16 -4.12 -0.04
N ASN A 39 6.54 -5.38 0.21
CA ASN A 39 7.27 -5.79 1.41
C ASN A 39 8.68 -5.21 1.50
N GLU A 40 9.27 -4.78 0.38
CA GLU A 40 10.56 -4.07 0.36
C GLU A 40 10.46 -2.70 1.05
N TYR A 41 9.26 -2.16 1.23
CA TYR A 41 8.99 -0.80 1.74
C TYR A 41 8.32 -0.78 3.12
N TYR A 42 8.03 -1.94 3.73
CA TYR A 42 7.44 -1.99 5.08
C TYR A 42 8.25 -1.21 6.14
N PRO A 43 9.60 -1.20 6.14
CA PRO A 43 10.37 -0.37 7.07
C PRO A 43 10.16 1.13 6.89
N ASN A 44 9.60 1.57 5.77
CA ASN A 44 9.39 2.98 5.43
C ASN A 44 7.99 3.49 5.80
N GLY A 45 7.12 2.67 6.37
CA GLY A 45 5.73 3.01 6.67
C GLY A 45 4.75 2.14 5.91
N ARG A 46 3.51 2.60 5.78
CA ARG A 46 2.48 1.84 5.07
C ARG A 46 2.65 1.93 3.56
N VAL A 47 2.04 1.02 2.83
CA VAL A 47 2.11 0.94 1.37
C VAL A 47 0.72 0.83 0.76
N THR A 48 0.53 1.49 -0.39
CA THR A 48 -0.70 1.36 -1.19
C THR A 48 -0.89 -0.08 -1.68
N GLU A 49 -2.08 -0.64 -1.54
CA GLU A 49 -2.38 -2.02 -1.97
C GLU A 49 -3.24 -2.05 -3.23
N PHE A 50 -2.58 -1.96 -4.40
CA PHE A 50 -3.27 -1.94 -5.69
C PHE A 50 -3.95 -3.27 -6.05
N ARG A 51 -3.52 -4.40 -5.46
CA ARG A 51 -4.21 -5.68 -5.65
C ARG A 51 -5.59 -5.68 -4.97
N PHE A 52 -5.78 -4.86 -3.94
CA PHE A 52 -7.09 -4.62 -3.35
C PHE A 52 -8.05 -3.98 -4.37
N CYS A 53 -7.59 -2.96 -5.13
CA CYS A 53 -8.36 -2.36 -6.23
C CYS A 53 -8.71 -3.40 -7.30
N GLN A 54 -7.77 -4.26 -7.70
CA GLN A 54 -8.04 -5.35 -8.66
C GLN A 54 -9.17 -6.28 -8.18
N LYS A 55 -9.16 -6.67 -6.90
CA LYS A 55 -10.20 -7.52 -6.32
C LYS A 55 -11.53 -6.79 -6.14
N ILE A 56 -11.54 -5.49 -5.83
CA ILE A 56 -12.78 -4.70 -5.84
C ILE A 56 -13.37 -4.67 -7.26
N ALA A 57 -12.57 -4.39 -8.28
CA ALA A 57 -13.03 -4.37 -9.67
C ALA A 57 -13.58 -5.74 -10.10
N GLN A 58 -12.93 -6.83 -9.67
CA GLN A 58 -13.40 -8.20 -9.86
C GLN A 58 -14.76 -8.42 -9.17
N GLY A 59 -14.87 -8.10 -7.87
CA GLY A 59 -16.12 -8.24 -7.10
C GLY A 59 -17.26 -7.36 -7.63
N ALA A 60 -16.97 -6.19 -8.18
CA ALA A 60 -17.97 -5.34 -8.82
C ALA A 60 -18.53 -5.95 -10.11
N ARG A 61 -17.69 -6.68 -10.87
CA ARG A 61 -18.13 -7.42 -12.08
C ARG A 61 -18.85 -8.71 -11.73
N TYR A 62 -18.40 -9.40 -10.69
CA TYR A 62 -18.90 -10.69 -10.23
C TYR A 62 -19.18 -10.63 -8.71
N PHE A 63 -20.37 -10.18 -8.34
CA PHE A 63 -20.72 -9.85 -6.95
C PHE A 63 -20.46 -10.98 -5.93
N GLY A 64 -20.51 -12.25 -6.36
CA GLY A 64 -20.17 -13.40 -5.52
C GLY A 64 -18.72 -13.43 -5.03
N GLU A 65 -17.82 -12.67 -5.66
CA GLU A 65 -16.40 -12.63 -5.32
C GLU A 65 -16.04 -11.46 -4.38
N LEU A 66 -17.01 -10.59 -4.04
CA LEU A 66 -16.79 -9.41 -3.19
C LEU A 66 -16.34 -9.78 -1.75
N GLY A 67 -16.63 -10.99 -1.29
CA GLY A 67 -16.11 -11.48 0.00
C GLY A 67 -14.59 -11.76 0.00
N GLY A 68 -13.97 -11.91 -1.17
CA GLY A 68 -12.56 -12.25 -1.35
C GLY A 68 -11.67 -11.06 -1.70
N VAL A 69 -12.06 -9.84 -1.29
CA VAL A 69 -11.33 -8.62 -1.66
C VAL A 69 -9.94 -8.56 -1.02
N TYR A 70 -9.83 -9.02 0.23
CA TYR A 70 -8.54 -9.26 0.86
C TYR A 70 -8.12 -10.71 0.63
N ASP A 71 -6.94 -10.92 0.05
CA ASP A 71 -6.39 -12.23 -0.27
C ASP A 71 -4.89 -12.27 0.06
N PRO A 72 -4.48 -12.77 1.23
CA PRO A 72 -3.06 -12.88 1.57
C PRO A 72 -2.31 -13.85 0.63
N GLY A 73 -3.01 -14.77 -0.05
CA GLY A 73 -2.43 -15.64 -1.07
C GLY A 73 -1.96 -14.89 -2.32
N TRP A 74 -2.40 -13.64 -2.50
CA TRP A 74 -1.93 -12.73 -3.56
C TRP A 74 -0.73 -11.89 -3.13
N GLY A 75 -0.12 -12.18 -1.98
CA GLY A 75 0.99 -11.39 -1.43
C GLY A 75 0.53 -10.01 -0.93
N MET A 76 -0.76 -9.85 -0.64
CA MET A 76 -1.29 -8.60 -0.09
C MET A 76 -0.68 -8.31 1.29
N ALA A 77 -0.37 -7.03 1.53
CA ALA A 77 0.12 -6.58 2.81
C ALA A 77 -0.90 -6.84 3.94
N ASP A 78 -0.40 -7.11 5.15
CA ASP A 78 -1.25 -7.21 6.33
C ASP A 78 -1.76 -5.84 6.81
N SER A 79 -2.65 -5.85 7.81
CA SER A 79 -3.30 -4.64 8.34
C SER A 79 -2.34 -3.60 8.92
N ASP A 80 -1.15 -4.01 9.39
CA ASP A 80 -0.19 -3.09 10.00
C ASP A 80 0.57 -2.30 8.94
N HIS A 81 0.74 -2.90 7.76
CA HIS A 81 1.54 -2.35 6.66
C HIS A 81 0.71 -1.70 5.55
N VAL A 82 -0.62 -1.87 5.53
CA VAL A 82 -1.43 -1.53 4.35
C VAL A 82 -2.13 -0.16 4.40
N PHE A 83 -2.17 0.52 3.26
CA PHE A 83 -3.08 1.62 2.94
C PHE A 83 -3.98 1.22 1.76
N VAL A 84 -5.27 1.01 2.01
CA VAL A 84 -6.25 0.54 1.00
C VAL A 84 -7.14 1.67 0.51
N PHE A 85 -7.62 1.54 -0.72
CA PHE A 85 -8.54 2.47 -1.39
C PHE A 85 -9.33 1.70 -2.46
N VAL A 86 -10.43 2.29 -2.94
CA VAL A 86 -11.25 1.73 -4.03
C VAL A 86 -10.55 1.97 -5.36
N ASP A 87 -10.26 3.24 -5.62
CA ASP A 87 -9.53 3.80 -6.76
C ASP A 87 -8.68 4.99 -6.29
N ASN A 88 -7.87 5.53 -7.19
CA ASN A 88 -7.11 6.77 -7.02
C ASN A 88 -7.14 7.59 -8.32
N HIS A 89 -6.48 8.75 -8.31
CA HIS A 89 -6.40 9.65 -9.46
C HIS A 89 -5.77 9.04 -10.73
N ASP A 90 -5.06 7.91 -10.64
CA ASP A 90 -4.41 7.24 -11.79
C ASP A 90 -5.26 6.10 -12.38
N ASN A 91 -6.15 5.48 -11.58
CA ASN A 91 -6.86 4.25 -11.96
C ASN A 91 -8.39 4.34 -11.94
N GLN A 92 -8.95 5.55 -11.90
CA GLN A 92 -10.38 5.85 -12.06
C GLN A 92 -10.89 5.69 -13.51
#